data_AF-A0A2E7D5T6-F1
#
_entry.id   AF-A0A2E7D5T6-F1
#
_cell.length_a   1.000
_cell.length_b   1.000
_cell.length_c   1.000
_cell.angle_alpha   90.00
_cell.angle_beta   90.00
_cell.angle_gamma   90.00
#
_symmetry.space_group_name_H-M   'P 1'
#
loop_
_entity.id
_entity.type
_entity.pdbx_description
1 polymer ?
#
loop_
_entity_poly.entity_id
_entity_poly.type
_entity_poly.pdbx_seq_one_letter_code
_entity_poly.pdbx_strand_id
1 'polypeptide(L)'
;MFRIRIAIVCLMIAYIACSGPLHSQPTRLSLGIVKDDEYIKSDGVTVSATRSSTPGLWQRNAIVDKSRHQMENVARPKKPLQCFKDGKHYGLKDQQGKVVLPAVYDREIHFADLPRYDPQTAPVYRNDLWGFVDWAGMIVIPPRYEHCGYFSSNGLAHVKIQGKWGYIDKTELFVIPARYLNCGNFNDGLAPACVVANSWGYIDHTGNWVIAPQFESARTFSERRAVVQRNRKWGVINTAGEMVVPAIYENVSRYKRGTAKVYIGDSSGRIDQSGRVVEPLELIQY
;
A
#
# COMPACT_ATOMS: atom_id res chain seq x y z
N MET A 1 46.32 7.07 -16.54
CA MET A 1 46.28 5.63 -16.19
C MET A 1 45.59 5.49 -14.85
N PHE A 2 44.35 5.01 -14.86
CA PHE A 2 43.48 4.90 -13.68
C PHE A 2 43.93 3.75 -12.77
N ARG A 3 44.08 4.03 -11.47
CA ARG A 3 44.28 3.05 -10.40
C ARG A 3 42.91 2.66 -9.84
N ILE A 4 42.50 1.42 -10.07
CA ILE A 4 41.34 0.78 -9.42
C ILE A 4 41.82 0.20 -8.09
N ARG A 5 41.27 0.69 -6.97
CA ARG A 5 41.42 0.07 -5.65
C ARG A 5 40.24 -0.87 -5.42
N ILE A 6 40.58 -2.14 -5.18
CA ILE A 6 39.68 -3.24 -4.85
C ILE A 6 39.13 -3.04 -3.44
N ALA A 7 37.83 -3.30 -3.29
CA ALA A 7 37.10 -3.27 -2.02
C ALA A 7 37.51 -4.45 -1.12
N ILE A 8 37.77 -4.15 0.16
CA ILE A 8 37.88 -5.14 1.23
C ILE A 8 36.52 -5.18 1.92
N VAL A 9 35.80 -6.30 1.76
CA VAL A 9 34.65 -6.65 2.60
C VAL A 9 35.15 -7.70 3.59
N CYS A 10 35.25 -7.29 4.86
CA CYS A 10 35.46 -8.20 5.98
C CYS A 10 34.18 -8.99 6.24
N LEU A 11 34.24 -10.31 6.08
CA LEU A 11 33.25 -11.22 6.64
C LEU A 11 34.00 -12.20 7.55
N MET A 12 33.92 -11.96 8.86
CA MET A 12 34.34 -12.93 9.87
C MET A 12 33.28 -14.02 9.94
N ILE A 13 33.66 -15.26 9.59
CA ILE A 13 32.91 -16.45 9.93
C ILE A 13 33.77 -17.25 10.90
N ALA A 14 33.25 -17.42 12.12
CA ALA A 14 33.83 -18.23 13.16
C ALA A 14 33.83 -19.71 12.76
N TYR A 15 34.99 -20.36 12.84
CA TYR A 15 35.14 -21.81 12.74
C TYR A 15 35.07 -22.42 14.14
N ILE A 16 34.11 -23.33 14.36
CA ILE A 16 34.15 -24.30 15.46
C ILE A 16 34.87 -25.55 14.93
N ALA A 17 35.89 -25.96 15.67
CA ALA A 17 36.78 -27.07 15.37
C ALA A 17 36.06 -28.42 15.47
N CYS A 18 36.38 -29.34 14.55
CA CYS A 18 36.23 -30.77 14.76
C CYS A 18 37.43 -31.49 14.13
N SER A 19 38.12 -32.28 14.95
CA SER A 19 39.38 -32.97 14.69
C SER A 19 39.18 -34.34 14.03
N GLY A 20 39.99 -34.67 13.01
CA GLY A 20 40.17 -36.04 12.49
C GLY A 20 40.94 -36.09 11.15
N PRO A 21 41.94 -36.98 10.94
CA PRO A 21 42.86 -36.88 9.80
C PRO A 21 42.67 -37.91 8.66
N LEU A 22 43.07 -37.49 7.45
CA LEU A 22 43.77 -38.23 6.37
C LEU A 22 43.05 -39.37 5.59
N HIS A 23 42.68 -39.14 4.31
CA HIS A 23 43.34 -39.69 3.10
C HIS A 23 42.52 -39.54 1.79
N SER A 24 43.28 -39.34 0.69
CA SER A 24 43.05 -39.78 -0.71
C SER A 24 42.37 -38.86 -1.77
N GLN A 25 43.24 -38.41 -2.69
CA GLN A 25 43.15 -38.30 -4.17
C GLN A 25 42.30 -37.18 -4.83
N PRO A 26 42.84 -36.48 -5.87
CA PRO A 26 42.13 -35.43 -6.61
C PRO A 26 41.39 -36.00 -7.83
N THR A 27 40.07 -35.83 -7.89
CA THR A 27 39.29 -36.13 -9.11
C THR A 27 39.22 -34.91 -10.02
N ARG A 28 39.80 -35.11 -11.20
CA ARG A 28 39.80 -34.25 -12.39
C ARG A 28 38.35 -34.04 -12.87
N LEU A 29 37.83 -32.81 -12.81
CA LEU A 29 36.60 -32.46 -13.52
C LEU A 29 36.97 -31.80 -14.86
N SER A 30 36.61 -32.50 -15.93
CA SER A 30 36.74 -32.11 -17.33
C SER A 30 35.89 -30.87 -17.65
N LEU A 31 36.51 -29.90 -18.33
CA LEU A 31 35.81 -28.81 -19.02
C LEU A 31 34.98 -29.41 -20.18
N GLY A 32 33.66 -29.47 -20.01
CA GLY A 32 32.73 -29.65 -21.13
C GLY A 32 32.33 -28.27 -21.66
N ILE A 33 32.86 -27.91 -22.82
CA ILE A 33 32.34 -26.79 -23.62
C ILE A 33 31.11 -27.33 -24.35
N VAL A 34 29.92 -26.82 -24.02
CA VAL A 34 28.75 -26.97 -24.89
C VAL A 34 28.50 -25.63 -25.56
N LYS A 35 28.55 -25.68 -26.89
CA LYS A 35 28.29 -24.60 -27.82
C LYS A 35 26.80 -24.59 -28.18
N ASP A 36 26.34 -23.37 -28.44
CA ASP A 36 25.21 -22.96 -29.28
C ASP A 36 23.79 -23.15 -28.70
N ASP A 37 23.16 -22.01 -28.40
CA ASP A 37 21.71 -21.84 -28.53
C ASP A 37 21.43 -20.45 -29.14
N GLU A 38 20.57 -20.46 -30.17
CA GLU A 38 20.18 -19.35 -31.02
C GLU A 38 19.38 -18.27 -30.26
N TYR A 39 19.68 -17.00 -30.54
CA TYR A 39 18.91 -15.84 -30.07
C TYR A 39 17.91 -15.37 -31.13
N ILE A 40 16.61 -15.50 -30.87
CA ILE A 40 15.58 -14.75 -31.61
C ILE A 40 15.44 -13.37 -30.96
N LYS A 41 15.79 -12.32 -31.72
CA LYS A 41 15.61 -10.92 -31.33
C LYS A 41 14.15 -10.48 -31.55
N SER A 42 13.47 -10.10 -30.48
CA SER A 42 12.46 -9.04 -30.51
C SER A 42 12.54 -8.26 -29.21
N ASP A 43 12.79 -6.95 -29.33
CA ASP A 43 12.63 -5.94 -28.29
C ASP A 43 13.44 -6.12 -27.00
N GLY A 44 14.76 -6.04 -27.14
CA GLY A 44 15.59 -5.24 -26.21
C GLY A 44 15.81 -5.74 -24.78
N VAL A 45 15.62 -7.02 -24.45
CA VAL A 45 15.96 -7.56 -23.12
C VAL A 45 16.72 -8.88 -23.23
N THR A 46 17.93 -8.94 -22.65
CA THR A 46 18.64 -10.20 -22.37
C THR A 46 18.59 -10.45 -20.87
N VAL A 47 18.00 -11.57 -20.44
CA VAL A 47 18.01 -12.00 -19.04
C VAL A 47 18.96 -13.19 -18.93
N SER A 48 19.99 -13.09 -18.10
CA SER A 48 20.74 -14.26 -17.63
C SER A 48 20.28 -14.62 -16.22
N ALA A 49 19.99 -15.90 -16.00
CA ALA A 49 19.64 -16.45 -14.70
C ALA A 49 20.70 -17.48 -14.29
N THR A 50 21.35 -17.28 -13.14
CA THR A 50 22.20 -18.30 -12.51
C THR A 50 21.46 -18.91 -11.33
N ARG A 51 21.35 -20.25 -11.29
CA ARG A 51 20.77 -21.00 -10.16
C ARG A 51 21.66 -20.87 -8.92
N SER A 52 21.09 -20.41 -7.82
CA SER A 52 21.68 -20.51 -6.46
C SER A 52 21.18 -21.80 -5.80
N SER A 53 22.08 -22.55 -5.15
CA SER A 53 21.84 -23.88 -4.56
C SER A 53 21.27 -23.84 -3.14
N THR A 54 20.39 -22.87 -2.82
CA THR A 54 19.74 -22.79 -1.50
C THR A 54 18.22 -22.65 -1.68
N PRO A 55 17.39 -23.58 -1.19
CA PRO A 55 15.94 -23.46 -1.30
C PRO A 55 15.43 -22.31 -0.40
N GLY A 56 14.78 -21.29 -0.98
CA GLY A 56 13.90 -20.39 -0.21
C GLY A 56 14.12 -18.88 -0.27
N LEU A 57 15.08 -18.34 -1.02
CA LEU A 57 15.28 -16.88 -1.12
C LEU A 57 15.35 -16.41 -2.59
N TRP A 58 14.26 -15.81 -3.06
CA TRP A 58 14.24 -15.06 -4.31
C TRP A 58 14.77 -13.65 -4.07
N GLN A 59 16.09 -13.48 -4.12
CA GLN A 59 16.67 -12.14 -4.30
C GLN A 59 16.73 -11.84 -5.79
N ARG A 60 15.84 -10.96 -6.27
CA ARG A 60 16.04 -10.31 -7.58
C ARG A 60 17.10 -9.23 -7.41
N ASN A 61 18.28 -9.44 -7.99
CA ASN A 61 19.21 -8.35 -8.25
C ASN A 61 18.60 -7.48 -9.35
N ALA A 62 17.97 -6.37 -8.97
CA ALA A 62 17.46 -5.39 -9.91
C ALA A 62 18.65 -4.65 -10.53
N ILE A 63 18.89 -4.87 -11.82
CA ILE A 63 19.57 -3.86 -12.65
C ILE A 63 18.55 -2.72 -12.76
N VAL A 64 18.79 -1.64 -12.00
CA VAL A 64 17.98 -0.43 -12.09
C VAL A 64 18.27 0.19 -13.44
N ASP A 65 17.37 -0.04 -14.40
CA ASP A 65 17.33 0.75 -15.61
C ASP A 65 16.95 2.19 -15.24
N LYS A 66 17.95 3.08 -15.27
CA LYS A 66 17.79 4.51 -15.02
C LYS A 66 17.00 5.23 -16.14
N SER A 67 16.52 4.52 -17.16
CA SER A 67 15.63 5.08 -18.19
C SER A 67 14.20 5.39 -17.68
N ARG A 68 13.78 4.83 -16.53
CA ARG A 68 12.41 5.03 -15.99
C ARG A 68 12.13 6.40 -15.34
N HIS A 69 13.13 7.29 -15.27
CA HIS A 69 12.97 8.65 -14.69
C HIS A 69 12.64 9.74 -15.72
N GLN A 70 12.39 9.39 -16.99
CA GLN A 70 11.86 10.31 -18.00
C GLN A 70 10.41 9.93 -18.38
N MET A 71 9.50 9.89 -17.41
CA MET A 71 8.09 10.16 -17.69
C MET A 71 7.80 11.59 -17.25
N GLU A 72 8.35 12.52 -18.03
CA GLU A 72 7.99 13.93 -17.99
C GLU A 72 6.49 14.08 -18.30
N ASN A 73 5.76 14.77 -17.41
CA ASN A 73 4.53 15.51 -17.70
C ASN A 73 3.67 15.01 -18.88
N VAL A 74 3.16 13.77 -18.81
CA VAL A 74 2.07 13.37 -19.71
C VAL A 74 0.84 14.16 -19.25
N ALA A 75 0.53 15.22 -20.00
CA ALA A 75 -0.65 16.04 -19.78
C ALA A 75 -1.89 15.13 -19.66
N ARG A 76 -2.73 15.41 -18.66
CA ARG A 76 -3.98 14.68 -18.42
C ARG A 76 -4.71 14.44 -19.75
N PRO A 77 -5.08 13.22 -20.15
CA PRO A 77 -6.14 13.08 -21.14
C PRO A 77 -7.35 13.83 -20.59
N LYS A 78 -7.97 14.66 -21.43
CA LYS A 78 -9.02 15.60 -21.00
C LYS A 78 -10.22 14.93 -20.32
N LYS A 79 -10.38 13.61 -20.43
CA LYS A 79 -11.38 12.79 -19.74
C LYS A 79 -10.83 11.38 -19.47
N PRO A 80 -11.02 10.79 -18.27
CA PRO A 80 -10.64 9.40 -18.00
C PRO A 80 -11.43 8.42 -18.88
N LEU A 81 -10.92 7.20 -19.05
CA LEU A 81 -11.68 6.12 -19.68
C LEU A 81 -13.04 5.94 -18.99
N GLN A 82 -14.06 5.65 -19.78
CA GLN A 82 -15.41 5.48 -19.26
C GLN A 82 -15.65 4.01 -18.97
N CYS A 83 -16.14 3.71 -17.76
CA CYS A 83 -16.66 2.38 -17.45
C CYS A 83 -17.90 2.10 -18.31
N PHE A 84 -17.97 0.90 -18.89
CA PHE A 84 -19.16 0.40 -19.55
C PHE A 84 -19.46 -1.01 -19.07
N LYS A 85 -20.73 -1.41 -19.22
CA LYS A 85 -21.22 -2.74 -18.87
C LYS A 85 -21.56 -3.51 -20.14
N ASP A 86 -21.16 -4.78 -20.20
CA ASP A 86 -21.54 -5.75 -21.23
C ASP A 86 -21.94 -7.06 -20.55
N GLY A 87 -23.20 -7.46 -20.74
CA GLY A 87 -23.82 -8.51 -19.94
C GLY A 87 -23.71 -8.25 -18.43
N LYS A 88 -23.00 -9.13 -17.72
CA LYS A 88 -22.74 -9.02 -16.26
C LYS A 88 -21.39 -8.39 -15.92
N HIS A 89 -20.56 -8.10 -16.93
CA HIS A 89 -19.19 -7.67 -16.73
C HIS A 89 -18.98 -6.20 -17.11
N TYR A 90 -17.87 -5.64 -16.63
CA TYR A 90 -17.49 -4.25 -16.80
C TYR A 90 -16.14 -4.14 -17.48
N GLY A 91 -16.00 -3.13 -18.34
CA GLY A 91 -14.77 -2.79 -19.06
C GLY A 91 -14.60 -1.28 -19.15
N LEU A 92 -13.53 -0.85 -19.83
CA LEU A 92 -13.23 0.55 -20.08
C LEU A 92 -13.23 0.86 -21.57
N LYS A 93 -13.79 1.99 -21.96
CA LYS A 93 -13.78 2.50 -23.34
C LYS A 93 -13.31 3.94 -23.39
N ASP A 94 -12.77 4.35 -24.52
CA ASP A 94 -12.43 5.75 -24.76
C ASP A 94 -13.68 6.61 -25.01
N GLN A 95 -13.47 7.90 -25.27
CA GLN A 95 -14.57 8.87 -25.49
C GLN A 95 -15.30 8.63 -26.82
N GLN A 96 -14.69 7.93 -27.76
CA GLN A 96 -15.26 7.54 -29.05
C GLN A 96 -16.02 6.21 -28.95
N GLY A 97 -15.99 5.56 -27.79
CA GLY A 97 -16.65 4.28 -27.54
C GLY A 97 -15.82 3.06 -27.91
N LYS A 98 -14.56 3.23 -28.33
CA LYS A 98 -13.65 2.12 -28.59
C LYS A 98 -13.31 1.43 -27.27
N VAL A 99 -13.49 0.12 -27.22
CA VAL A 99 -13.10 -0.69 -26.05
C VAL A 99 -11.58 -0.65 -25.89
N VAL A 100 -11.14 -0.21 -24.72
CA VAL A 100 -9.72 -0.14 -24.32
C VAL A 100 -9.39 -1.28 -23.35
N LEU A 101 -10.30 -1.55 -22.41
CA LEU A 101 -10.24 -2.71 -21.53
C LEU A 101 -11.52 -3.54 -21.73
N PRO A 102 -11.41 -4.81 -22.17
CA PRO A 102 -12.57 -5.67 -22.38
C PRO A 102 -13.44 -5.84 -21.13
N ALA A 103 -14.73 -6.03 -21.33
CA ALA A 103 -15.69 -6.23 -20.25
C ALA A 103 -15.59 -7.65 -19.65
N VAL A 104 -14.64 -7.84 -18.74
CA VAL A 104 -14.39 -9.12 -18.05
C VAL A 104 -14.35 -8.99 -16.53
N TYR A 105 -14.62 -7.80 -15.98
CA TYR A 105 -14.56 -7.51 -14.55
C TYR A 105 -15.93 -7.57 -13.91
N ASP A 106 -16.00 -8.03 -12.67
CA ASP A 106 -17.26 -8.36 -12.00
C ASP A 106 -17.87 -7.15 -11.25
N ARG A 107 -17.15 -6.02 -11.21
CA ARG A 107 -17.60 -4.76 -10.61
C ARG A 107 -17.25 -3.57 -11.51
N GLU A 108 -17.99 -2.49 -11.32
CA GLU A 108 -17.71 -1.21 -11.96
C GLU A 108 -16.31 -0.69 -11.63
N ILE A 109 -15.65 -0.16 -12.65
CA ILE A 109 -14.29 0.38 -12.56
C ILE A 109 -14.41 1.89 -12.42
N HIS A 110 -14.01 2.40 -11.27
CA HIS A 110 -14.12 3.82 -10.93
C HIS A 110 -12.74 4.41 -10.66
N PHE A 111 -12.38 5.48 -11.38
CA PHE A 111 -11.22 6.30 -11.05
C PHE A 111 -11.63 7.30 -9.96
N ALA A 112 -10.81 7.42 -8.92
CA ALA A 112 -11.13 8.31 -7.82
C ALA A 112 -11.03 9.79 -8.22
N ASP A 113 -12.09 10.55 -7.98
CA ASP A 113 -12.14 12.02 -8.20
C ASP A 113 -12.04 12.81 -6.89
N LEU A 114 -11.22 12.32 -5.96
CA LEU A 114 -11.01 12.96 -4.66
C LEU A 114 -9.52 13.27 -4.47
N PRO A 115 -9.13 14.48 -4.01
CA PRO A 115 -7.72 14.91 -3.96
C PRO A 115 -6.77 14.02 -3.17
N ARG A 116 -7.30 13.20 -2.26
CA ARG A 116 -6.50 12.26 -1.44
C ARG A 116 -6.12 10.98 -2.15
N TYR A 117 -6.72 10.69 -3.30
CA TYR A 117 -6.47 9.48 -4.08
C TYR A 117 -5.74 9.82 -5.36
N ASP A 118 -5.00 8.85 -5.87
CA ASP A 118 -4.38 8.93 -7.19
C ASP A 118 -5.46 8.76 -8.27
N PRO A 119 -5.70 9.78 -9.11
CA PRO A 119 -6.70 9.69 -10.17
C PRO A 119 -6.24 8.83 -11.35
N GLN A 120 -4.98 8.41 -11.39
CA GLN A 120 -4.40 7.67 -12.51
C GLN A 120 -4.60 6.16 -12.44
N THR A 121 -5.13 5.65 -11.33
CA THR A 121 -5.36 4.21 -11.13
C THR A 121 -6.74 3.96 -10.57
N ALA A 122 -7.29 2.80 -10.90
CA ALA A 122 -8.57 2.32 -10.40
C ALA A 122 -8.47 0.86 -9.97
N PRO A 123 -9.12 0.47 -8.86
CA PRO A 123 -9.30 -0.94 -8.52
C PRO A 123 -10.11 -1.65 -9.60
N VAL A 124 -9.70 -2.87 -9.95
CA VAL A 124 -10.47 -3.79 -10.79
C VAL A 124 -10.74 -5.08 -10.01
N TYR A 125 -11.90 -5.69 -10.21
CA TYR A 125 -12.30 -6.88 -9.47
C TYR A 125 -12.71 -8.01 -10.41
N ARG A 126 -12.10 -9.18 -10.24
CA ARG A 126 -12.39 -10.37 -11.05
C ARG A 126 -12.08 -11.64 -10.26
N ASN A 127 -12.96 -12.64 -10.36
CA ASN A 127 -12.76 -13.95 -9.71
C ASN A 127 -12.45 -13.82 -8.20
N ASP A 128 -13.22 -12.99 -7.51
CA ASP A 128 -13.09 -12.71 -6.08
C ASP A 128 -11.78 -12.05 -5.62
N LEU A 129 -11.03 -11.49 -6.57
CA LEU A 129 -9.76 -10.82 -6.28
C LEU A 129 -9.73 -9.41 -6.88
N TRP A 130 -9.02 -8.53 -6.19
CA TRP A 130 -8.76 -7.16 -6.57
C TRP A 130 -7.37 -7.02 -7.21
N GLY A 131 -7.31 -6.17 -8.23
CA GLY A 131 -6.11 -5.69 -8.89
C GLY A 131 -6.25 -4.20 -9.19
N PHE A 132 -5.40 -3.68 -10.07
CA PHE A 132 -5.41 -2.28 -10.47
C PHE A 132 -5.18 -2.11 -11.98
N VAL A 133 -5.91 -1.16 -12.54
CA VAL A 133 -5.74 -0.67 -13.91
C VAL A 133 -5.30 0.79 -13.86
N ASP A 134 -4.48 1.22 -14.81
CA ASP A 134 -4.20 2.64 -15.00
C ASP A 134 -5.24 3.33 -15.89
N TRP A 135 -5.11 4.65 -16.02
CA TRP A 135 -5.98 5.49 -16.84
C TRP A 135 -5.89 5.21 -18.34
N ALA A 136 -4.86 4.51 -18.82
CA ALA A 136 -4.72 4.08 -20.20
C ALA A 136 -5.37 2.70 -20.44
N GLY A 137 -5.91 2.07 -19.40
CA GLY A 137 -6.52 0.75 -19.47
C GLY A 137 -5.53 -0.40 -19.34
N MET A 138 -4.27 -0.12 -19.00
CA MET A 138 -3.25 -1.13 -18.77
C MET A 138 -3.41 -1.70 -17.36
N ILE A 139 -3.41 -3.03 -17.26
CA ILE A 139 -3.41 -3.71 -15.97
C ILE A 139 -2.03 -3.57 -15.34
N VAL A 140 -1.90 -2.67 -14.38
CA VAL A 140 -0.64 -2.44 -13.64
C VAL A 140 -0.43 -3.52 -12.59
N ILE A 141 -1.52 -4.04 -12.00
CA ILE A 141 -1.49 -5.12 -11.02
C ILE A 141 -2.66 -6.05 -11.32
N PRO A 142 -2.42 -7.31 -11.71
CA PRO A 142 -3.51 -8.23 -12.00
C PRO A 142 -4.29 -8.60 -10.73
N PRO A 143 -5.58 -8.96 -10.83
CA PRO A 143 -6.37 -9.42 -9.69
C PRO A 143 -5.69 -10.54 -8.90
N ARG A 144 -5.30 -10.25 -7.65
CA ARG A 144 -4.68 -11.23 -6.74
C ARG A 144 -4.81 -10.93 -5.24
N TYR A 145 -5.42 -9.80 -4.88
CA TYR A 145 -5.62 -9.40 -3.49
C TYR A 145 -7.05 -9.69 -3.05
N GLU A 146 -7.24 -10.15 -1.82
CA GLU A 146 -8.56 -10.39 -1.24
C GLU A 146 -9.38 -9.09 -1.15
N HIS A 147 -8.69 -7.99 -0.84
CA HIS A 147 -9.25 -6.64 -0.80
C HIS A 147 -8.17 -5.60 -1.12
N CYS A 148 -8.59 -4.41 -1.55
CA CYS A 148 -7.71 -3.25 -1.65
C CYS A 148 -8.46 -1.94 -1.38
N GLY A 149 -7.69 -0.91 -1.01
CA GLY A 149 -8.09 0.48 -1.15
C GLY A 149 -7.55 1.09 -2.44
N TYR A 150 -7.96 2.31 -2.74
CA TYR A 150 -7.36 3.11 -3.81
C TYR A 150 -5.90 3.45 -3.47
N PHE A 151 -5.08 3.65 -4.50
CA PHE A 151 -3.83 4.36 -4.32
C PHE A 151 -4.12 5.76 -3.79
N SER A 152 -3.47 6.13 -2.69
CA SER A 152 -3.50 7.49 -2.15
C SER A 152 -2.61 8.41 -2.99
N SER A 153 -2.74 9.73 -2.83
CA SER A 153 -1.95 10.72 -3.56
C SER A 153 -0.42 10.60 -3.33
N ASN A 154 -0.01 9.89 -2.28
CA ASN A 154 1.39 9.53 -1.99
C ASN A 154 1.87 8.26 -2.69
N GLY A 155 1.04 7.62 -3.52
CA GLY A 155 1.40 6.44 -4.30
C GLY A 155 1.31 5.09 -3.56
N LEU A 156 0.70 5.04 -2.37
CA LEU A 156 0.49 3.79 -1.62
C LEU A 156 -0.98 3.35 -1.63
N ALA A 157 -1.21 2.04 -1.77
CA ALA A 157 -2.51 1.41 -1.56
C ALA A 157 -2.39 0.36 -0.46
N HIS A 158 -3.37 0.26 0.43
CA HIS A 158 -3.46 -0.88 1.35
C HIS A 158 -4.16 -2.05 0.65
N VAL A 159 -3.58 -3.23 0.78
CA VAL A 159 -4.06 -4.48 0.16
C VAL A 159 -4.10 -5.58 1.19
N LYS A 160 -5.03 -6.52 1.00
CA LYS A 160 -5.20 -7.69 1.86
C LYS A 160 -4.76 -8.95 1.12
N ILE A 161 -3.88 -9.71 1.75
CA ILE A 161 -3.39 -11.00 1.27
C ILE A 161 -3.22 -11.95 2.44
N GLN A 162 -3.66 -13.20 2.29
CA GLN A 162 -3.62 -14.22 3.34
C GLN A 162 -4.25 -13.73 4.66
N GLY A 163 -5.39 -13.04 4.56
CA GLY A 163 -6.11 -12.55 5.74
C GLY A 163 -5.52 -11.30 6.40
N LYS A 164 -4.38 -10.76 5.93
CA LYS A 164 -3.67 -9.63 6.56
C LYS A 164 -3.53 -8.44 5.61
N TRP A 165 -3.55 -7.25 6.18
CA TRP A 165 -3.36 -6.00 5.46
C TRP A 165 -1.91 -5.53 5.50
N GLY A 166 -1.44 -5.03 4.36
CA GLY A 166 -0.17 -4.33 4.17
C GLY A 166 -0.32 -3.21 3.15
N TYR A 167 0.78 -2.57 2.78
CA TYR A 167 0.79 -1.45 1.83
C TYR A 167 1.76 -1.72 0.69
N ILE A 168 1.28 -1.54 -0.53
CA ILE A 168 2.08 -1.66 -1.74
C ILE A 168 2.21 -0.31 -2.45
N ASP A 169 3.29 -0.15 -3.21
CA ASP A 169 3.40 0.89 -4.21
C ASP A 169 2.80 0.45 -5.57
N LYS A 170 2.86 1.34 -6.57
CA LYS A 170 2.35 1.09 -7.92
C LYS A 170 3.14 0.02 -8.69
N THR A 171 4.33 -0.35 -8.22
CA THR A 171 5.14 -1.44 -8.79
C THR A 171 4.86 -2.78 -8.14
N GLU A 172 3.88 -2.83 -7.22
CA GLU A 172 3.52 -3.99 -6.42
C GLU A 172 4.59 -4.36 -5.35
N LEU A 173 5.51 -3.44 -5.04
CA LEU A 173 6.43 -3.64 -3.93
C LEU A 173 5.70 -3.38 -2.61
N PHE A 174 5.74 -4.34 -1.70
CA PHE A 174 5.29 -4.14 -0.32
C PHE A 174 6.22 -3.18 0.41
N VAL A 175 5.82 -1.90 0.48
CA VAL A 175 6.47 -0.88 1.31
C VAL A 175 6.26 -1.17 2.79
N ILE A 176 5.08 -1.69 3.14
CA ILE A 176 4.78 -2.18 4.49
C ILE A 176 4.23 -3.60 4.36
N PRO A 177 4.91 -4.63 4.92
CA PRO A 177 4.46 -6.02 4.81
C PRO A 177 3.04 -6.24 5.32
N ALA A 178 2.34 -7.22 4.74
CA ALA A 178 1.02 -7.64 5.19
C ALA A 178 1.11 -8.31 6.58
N ARG A 179 0.77 -7.54 7.63
CA ARG A 179 0.85 -8.00 9.03
C ARG A 179 -0.29 -7.51 9.91
N TYR A 180 -1.06 -6.54 9.44
CA TYR A 180 -2.15 -5.95 10.21
C TYR A 180 -3.43 -6.76 10.06
N LEU A 181 -4.20 -6.85 11.14
CA LEU A 181 -5.57 -7.36 11.09
C LEU A 181 -6.48 -6.39 10.33
N ASN A 182 -6.25 -5.07 10.50
CA ASN A 182 -6.94 -4.03 9.76
C ASN A 182 -6.06 -2.77 9.68
N CYS A 183 -6.24 -1.95 8.65
CA CYS A 183 -5.58 -0.66 8.49
C CYS A 183 -6.40 0.31 7.62
N GLY A 184 -6.11 1.60 7.71
CA GLY A 184 -6.76 2.64 6.91
C GLY A 184 -5.80 3.37 5.95
N ASN A 185 -6.32 4.39 5.29
CA ASN A 185 -5.50 5.28 4.47
C ASN A 185 -4.58 6.14 5.32
N PHE A 186 -3.42 6.49 4.76
CA PHE A 186 -2.58 7.55 5.29
C PHE A 186 -3.25 8.91 5.10
N ASN A 187 -3.28 9.71 6.16
CA ASN A 187 -3.56 11.13 6.09
C ASN A 187 -2.75 11.84 7.18
N ASP A 188 -2.33 13.08 6.94
CA ASP A 188 -1.42 13.81 7.85
C ASP A 188 -0.16 12.98 8.24
N GLY A 189 0.32 12.12 7.32
CA GLY A 189 1.49 11.26 7.51
C GLY A 189 1.24 9.98 8.31
N LEU A 190 0.02 9.74 8.79
CA LEU A 190 -0.31 8.61 9.67
C LEU A 190 -1.49 7.79 9.14
N ALA A 191 -1.46 6.47 9.36
CA ALA A 191 -2.57 5.57 9.07
C ALA A 191 -3.00 4.80 10.33
N PRO A 192 -4.31 4.65 10.61
CA PRO A 192 -4.76 3.79 11.69
C PRO A 192 -4.49 2.34 11.32
N ALA A 193 -3.99 1.55 12.26
CA ALA A 193 -3.76 0.11 12.07
C ALA A 193 -3.94 -0.66 13.37
N CYS A 194 -4.25 -1.96 13.27
CA CYS A 194 -4.32 -2.87 14.40
C CYS A 194 -3.75 -4.25 14.03
N VAL A 195 -3.09 -4.91 14.99
CA VAL A 195 -2.62 -6.29 14.87
C VAL A 195 -3.54 -7.29 15.58
N VAL A 196 -4.31 -6.79 16.54
CA VAL A 196 -5.34 -7.52 17.31
C VAL A 196 -6.63 -6.70 17.27
N ALA A 197 -7.77 -7.38 17.31
CA ALA A 197 -9.07 -6.71 17.33
C ALA A 197 -9.17 -5.74 18.51
N ASN A 198 -9.84 -4.60 18.29
CA ASN A 198 -10.07 -3.56 19.31
C ASN A 198 -8.79 -2.99 19.95
N SER A 199 -7.64 -3.06 19.26
CA SER A 199 -6.40 -2.43 19.71
C SER A 199 -5.75 -1.71 18.53
N TRP A 200 -6.20 -0.47 18.31
CA TRP A 200 -5.77 0.40 17.24
C TRP A 200 -4.70 1.37 17.71
N GLY A 201 -3.73 1.60 16.83
CA GLY A 201 -2.72 2.64 16.92
C GLY A 201 -2.56 3.34 15.57
N TYR A 202 -1.46 4.05 15.38
CA TYR A 202 -1.15 4.74 14.14
C TYR A 202 0.29 4.48 13.69
N ILE A 203 0.45 4.18 12.41
CA ILE A 203 1.73 3.91 11.77
C ILE A 203 2.12 5.03 10.80
N ASP A 204 3.42 5.21 10.60
CA ASP A 204 3.98 6.04 9.53
C ASP A 204 4.09 5.27 8.19
N HIS A 205 4.62 5.95 7.16
CA HIS A 205 4.83 5.38 5.82
C HIS A 205 5.85 4.24 5.74
N THR A 206 6.64 4.04 6.79
CA THR A 206 7.57 2.90 6.93
C THR A 206 6.93 1.73 7.68
N GLY A 207 5.73 1.94 8.23
CA GLY A 207 4.99 0.96 9.02
C GLY A 207 5.39 0.93 10.50
N ASN A 208 6.19 1.89 10.97
CA ASN A 208 6.54 2.01 12.37
C ASN A 208 5.39 2.66 13.15
N TRP A 209 5.15 2.18 14.38
CA TRP A 209 4.16 2.78 15.26
C TRP A 209 4.63 4.15 15.73
N VAL A 210 3.92 5.20 15.32
CA VAL A 210 4.06 6.54 15.88
C VAL A 210 3.21 6.67 17.15
N ILE A 211 2.03 6.04 17.13
CA ILE A 211 1.16 5.90 18.30
C ILE A 211 0.90 4.41 18.48
N ALA A 212 1.40 3.85 19.58
CA ALA A 212 1.23 2.44 19.88
C ALA A 212 -0.26 2.06 19.99
N PRO A 213 -0.64 0.81 19.64
CA PRO A 213 -1.99 0.31 19.81
C PRO A 213 -2.52 0.46 21.24
N GLN A 214 -3.56 1.27 21.41
CA GLN A 214 -4.14 1.57 22.73
C GLN A 214 -5.62 1.96 22.68
N PHE A 215 -6.22 2.06 21.50
CA PHE A 215 -7.60 2.49 21.31
C PHE A 215 -8.50 1.33 20.86
N GLU A 216 -9.74 1.31 21.34
CA GLU A 216 -10.74 0.32 20.91
C GLU A 216 -11.11 0.50 19.43
N SER A 217 -11.05 1.74 18.94
CA SER A 217 -11.27 2.10 17.54
C SER A 217 -10.53 3.38 17.21
N ALA A 218 -10.13 3.51 15.95
CA ALA A 218 -9.38 4.65 15.45
C ALA A 218 -9.86 5.04 14.05
N ARG A 219 -10.16 6.32 13.83
CA ARG A 219 -10.43 6.86 12.50
C ARG A 219 -9.17 7.47 11.90
N THR A 220 -9.12 7.57 10.57
CA THR A 220 -8.04 8.27 9.87
C THR A 220 -7.93 9.72 10.33
N PHE A 221 -6.70 10.22 10.41
CA PHE A 221 -6.44 11.63 10.69
C PHE A 221 -7.13 12.54 9.67
N SER A 222 -7.52 13.73 10.10
CA SER A 222 -8.06 14.80 9.26
C SER A 222 -7.79 16.13 9.98
N GLU A 223 -7.19 17.09 9.28
CA GLU A 223 -6.81 18.38 9.87
C GLU A 223 -5.93 18.18 11.13
N ARG A 224 -4.99 17.22 11.08
CA ARG A 224 -4.07 16.85 12.17
C ARG A 224 -4.75 16.31 13.44
N ARG A 225 -5.98 15.81 13.30
CA ARG A 225 -6.77 15.24 14.39
C ARG A 225 -7.34 13.88 14.02
N ALA A 226 -7.40 12.98 14.98
CA ALA A 226 -8.06 11.71 14.79
C ALA A 226 -9.08 11.43 15.90
N VAL A 227 -10.21 10.87 15.50
CA VAL A 227 -11.27 10.45 16.41
C VAL A 227 -10.98 9.02 16.83
N VAL A 228 -10.87 8.79 18.14
CA VAL A 228 -10.52 7.49 18.73
C VAL A 228 -11.52 7.11 19.81
N GLN A 229 -11.68 5.80 20.03
CA GLN A 229 -12.55 5.26 21.06
C GLN A 229 -11.73 4.69 22.22
N ARG A 230 -12.13 5.02 23.45
CA ARG A 230 -11.61 4.44 24.69
C ARG A 230 -12.76 4.29 25.68
N ASN A 231 -12.87 3.14 26.34
CA ASN A 231 -13.96 2.82 27.25
C ASN A 231 -15.35 3.04 26.60
N ARG A 232 -15.50 2.60 25.35
CA ARG A 232 -16.73 2.76 24.54
C ARG A 232 -17.16 4.20 24.21
N LYS A 233 -16.42 5.22 24.65
CA LYS A 233 -16.67 6.63 24.35
C LYS A 233 -15.64 7.18 23.38
N TRP A 234 -16.03 8.19 22.61
CA TRP A 234 -15.22 8.80 21.56
C TRP A 234 -14.59 10.10 22.05
N GLY A 235 -13.31 10.24 21.76
CA GLY A 235 -12.51 11.44 21.99
C GLY A 235 -11.70 11.80 20.75
N VAL A 236 -10.80 12.76 20.90
CA VAL A 236 -9.96 13.25 19.80
C VAL A 236 -8.52 13.32 20.28
N ILE A 237 -7.62 12.82 19.45
CA ILE A 237 -6.17 12.92 19.65
C ILE A 237 -5.53 13.85 18.62
N ASN A 238 -4.37 14.41 18.97
CA ASN A 238 -3.47 15.05 18.02
C ASN A 238 -2.52 14.03 17.37
N THR A 239 -1.62 14.47 16.49
CA THR A 239 -0.66 13.61 15.79
C THR A 239 0.44 13.01 16.67
N ALA A 240 0.62 13.51 17.90
CA ALA A 240 1.48 12.90 18.91
C ALA A 240 0.76 11.79 19.73
N GLY A 241 -0.56 11.62 19.52
CA GLY A 241 -1.37 10.65 20.26
C GLY A 241 -1.95 11.18 21.56
N GLU A 242 -1.78 12.47 21.85
CA GLU A 242 -2.28 13.10 23.07
C GLU A 242 -3.77 13.39 22.96
N MET A 243 -4.52 13.06 24.00
CA MET A 243 -5.96 13.33 24.08
C MET A 243 -6.19 14.84 24.24
N VAL A 244 -6.73 15.44 23.19
CA VAL A 244 -7.04 16.87 23.09
C VAL A 244 -8.53 17.14 23.26
N VAL A 245 -9.36 16.10 23.13
CA VAL A 245 -10.76 16.11 23.53
C VAL A 245 -11.02 14.80 24.28
N PRO A 246 -11.45 14.83 25.56
CA PRO A 246 -11.61 13.62 26.34
C PRO A 246 -12.63 12.66 25.71
N ALA A 247 -12.40 11.36 25.89
CA ALA A 247 -13.29 10.31 25.39
C ALA A 247 -14.55 10.21 26.26
N ILE A 248 -15.50 11.13 26.05
CA ILE A 248 -16.77 11.22 26.81
C ILE A 248 -18.01 11.18 25.90
N TYR A 249 -17.83 11.32 24.59
CA TYR A 249 -18.93 11.41 23.63
C TYR A 249 -19.37 10.04 23.14
N GLU A 250 -20.62 9.92 22.71
CA GLU A 250 -21.14 8.70 22.09
C GLU A 250 -20.79 8.62 20.62
N ASN A 251 -20.54 9.77 20.00
CA ASN A 251 -19.93 9.87 18.68
C ASN A 251 -19.26 11.23 18.52
N VAL A 252 -18.20 11.26 17.72
CA VAL A 252 -17.54 12.48 17.24
C VAL A 252 -17.39 12.33 15.74
N SER A 253 -17.88 13.29 14.94
CA SER A 253 -17.67 13.26 13.49
C SER A 253 -16.19 13.49 13.16
N ARG A 254 -15.76 13.16 11.93
CA ARG A 254 -14.47 13.67 11.45
C ARG A 254 -14.46 15.20 11.47
N TYR A 255 -13.29 15.79 11.67
CA TYR A 255 -13.11 17.23 11.53
C TYR A 255 -13.31 17.66 10.07
N LYS A 256 -14.01 18.77 9.87
CA LYS A 256 -14.19 19.42 8.57
C LYS A 256 -14.32 20.93 8.80
N ARG A 257 -13.44 21.72 8.18
CA ARG A 257 -13.38 23.18 8.35
C ARG A 257 -13.21 23.57 9.83
N GLY A 258 -12.29 22.90 10.53
CA GLY A 258 -11.92 23.24 11.91
C GLY A 258 -12.91 22.82 13.00
N THR A 259 -14.00 22.14 12.67
CA THR A 259 -15.00 21.71 13.66
C THR A 259 -15.42 20.24 13.46
N ALA A 260 -15.91 19.64 14.54
CA ALA A 260 -16.52 18.31 14.54
C ALA A 260 -17.85 18.35 15.28
N LYS A 261 -18.83 17.59 14.79
CA LYS A 261 -20.08 17.34 15.52
C LYS A 261 -19.84 16.31 16.61
N VAL A 262 -20.44 16.52 17.77
CA VAL A 262 -20.38 15.62 18.92
C VAL A 262 -21.79 15.24 19.37
N TYR A 263 -21.91 14.05 19.96
CA TYR A 263 -23.19 13.47 20.35
C TYR A 263 -23.12 12.94 21.79
N ILE A 264 -24.15 13.25 22.59
CA ILE A 264 -24.39 12.69 23.92
C ILE A 264 -25.89 12.46 24.06
N GLY A 265 -26.32 11.21 24.18
CA GLY A 265 -27.74 10.85 24.17
C GLY A 265 -28.42 11.39 22.91
N ASP A 266 -29.58 12.02 23.10
CA ASP A 266 -30.37 12.63 22.03
C ASP A 266 -29.93 14.06 21.70
N SER A 267 -28.77 14.50 22.18
CA SER A 267 -28.26 15.85 21.94
C SER A 267 -27.03 15.85 21.03
N SER A 268 -26.95 16.89 20.18
CA SER A 268 -25.79 17.12 19.32
C SER A 268 -25.32 18.56 19.40
N GLY A 269 -24.02 18.76 19.21
CA GLY A 269 -23.37 20.06 19.23
C GLY A 269 -22.10 20.03 18.40
N ARG A 270 -21.31 21.11 18.45
CA ARG A 270 -20.02 21.19 17.77
C ARG A 270 -18.91 21.62 18.69
N ILE A 271 -17.74 21.03 18.45
CA ILE A 271 -16.48 21.44 19.05
C ILE A 271 -15.50 21.91 17.98
N ASP A 272 -14.64 22.86 18.34
CA ASP A 272 -13.51 23.27 17.53
C ASP A 272 -12.30 22.33 17.68
N GLN A 273 -11.17 22.72 17.09
CA GLN A 273 -9.89 21.99 17.19
C GLN A 273 -9.25 22.06 18.59
N SER A 274 -9.75 22.82 19.55
CA SER A 274 -9.29 22.74 20.95
C SER A 274 -10.19 21.83 21.79
N GLY A 275 -11.35 21.42 21.26
CA GLY A 275 -12.40 20.78 22.03
C GLY A 275 -13.39 21.75 22.67
N ARG A 276 -13.21 23.05 22.44
CA ARG A 276 -14.15 24.07 22.92
C ARG A 276 -15.45 23.92 22.15
N VAL A 277 -16.55 23.92 22.90
CA VAL A 277 -17.90 23.93 22.36
C VAL A 277 -18.13 25.24 21.61
N VAL A 278 -18.41 25.14 20.31
CA VAL A 278 -18.75 26.27 19.42
C VAL A 278 -20.24 26.30 19.06
N GLU A 279 -20.90 25.14 19.11
CA GLU A 279 -22.37 25.04 19.11
C GLU A 279 -22.73 24.13 20.29
N PRO A 280 -23.60 24.58 21.22
CA PRO A 280 -23.95 23.79 22.40
C PRO A 280 -24.66 22.49 22.03
N LEU A 281 -24.66 21.55 22.98
CA LEU A 281 -25.43 20.32 22.84
C LEU A 281 -26.93 20.65 22.95
N GLU A 282 -27.65 20.52 21.85
CA GLU A 282 -29.10 20.71 21.78
C GLU A 282 -29.79 19.41 21.35
N LEU A 283 -31.02 19.21 21.82
CA LEU A 283 -31.84 18.05 21.45
C LEU A 283 -32.01 17.98 19.93
N ILE A 284 -31.77 16.80 19.38
CA ILE A 284 -31.96 16.52 17.96
C ILE A 284 -33.47 16.52 17.70
N GLN A 285 -33.96 17.53 16.99
CA GLN A 285 -35.33 17.55 16.49
C GLN A 285 -35.39 16.73 15.19
N TYR A 286 -36.26 15.73 15.18
CA TYR A 286 -36.50 14.84 14.04
C TYR A 286 -37.53 15.40 13.07
#